data_AF-A0A960IIT4-F1
#
_entry.id   AF-A0A960IIT4-F1
#
_cell.length_a   1.000
_cell.length_b   1.000
_cell.length_c   1.000
_cell.angle_alpha   90.00
_cell.angle_beta   90.00
_cell.angle_gamma   90.00
#
_symmetry.space_group_name_H-M   'P 1'
#
loop_
_entity.id
_entity.type
_entity.pdbx_description
1 polymer ?
#
loop_
_entity_poly.entity_id
_entity_poly.type
_entity_poly.pdbx_seq_one_letter_code
_entity_poly.pdbx_strand_id
1 'polypeptide(L)'
;GHLLECSGQVTGGNYSGAWWENPDPLHVGFPLGEVDEDGAMVLTKPDGTGGMVTFDTVREQLLYEVHDPSRYLNPDVVADFTTVRLDDLGDDRVRVSGATGGPAPESYKGLVCTPAGWSSEVRFGYSWPDAEAKARAALAFVRRRAEAAGVAVDEWHEEYFGLNAYGGDTVDLSARASGDHEPPEVIGRLAWRAADREVAASVAKGAGVLGLSGPPTITGTGRARDGRPTQLLAVEPFFVERGSVDAGVRVDVAVL
;
A
#
# COMPACT_ATOMS: atom_id res chain seq x y z
N GLY A 1 7.30 -20.13 5.36
CA GLY A 1 7.34 -19.17 4.24
C GLY A 1 6.36 -18.06 4.49
N HIS A 2 5.12 -18.22 4.03
CA HIS A 2 4.07 -17.17 4.05
C HIS A 2 3.79 -16.48 5.41
N LEU A 3 3.88 -17.19 6.53
CA LEU A 3 3.69 -16.58 7.86
C LEU A 3 4.92 -15.82 8.36
N LEU A 4 6.08 -15.94 7.72
CA LEU A 4 7.34 -15.30 8.13
C LEU A 4 7.78 -14.18 7.16
N GLU A 5 7.03 -13.95 6.09
CA GLU A 5 7.25 -12.84 5.15
C GLU A 5 6.50 -11.58 5.61
N CYS A 6 6.56 -10.51 4.81
CA CYS A 6 5.88 -9.24 5.09
C CYS A 6 6.28 -8.53 6.40
N SER A 7 7.51 -8.77 6.87
CA SER A 7 8.10 -8.11 8.06
C SER A 7 7.36 -8.47 9.36
N GLY A 8 6.85 -7.48 10.12
CA GLY A 8 6.24 -7.69 11.44
C GLY A 8 4.72 -7.91 11.41
N GLN A 9 4.12 -8.27 10.28
CA GLN A 9 2.66 -8.32 10.19
C GLN A 9 2.05 -9.41 11.09
N VAL A 10 2.64 -10.61 11.04
CA VAL A 10 2.22 -11.73 11.88
C VAL A 10 2.46 -11.51 13.38
N THR A 11 3.28 -10.52 13.73
CA THR A 11 3.60 -10.09 15.10
C THR A 11 2.87 -8.79 15.48
N GLY A 12 1.76 -8.49 14.80
CA GLY A 12 0.84 -7.41 15.15
C GLY A 12 1.03 -6.10 14.38
N GLY A 13 2.04 -6.00 13.51
CA GLY A 13 2.17 -4.88 12.57
C GLY A 13 1.04 -4.91 11.53
N ASN A 14 0.50 -3.76 11.13
CA ASN A 14 -0.61 -3.68 10.16
C ASN A 14 -1.82 -4.60 10.48
N TYR A 15 -1.98 -5.01 11.74
CA TYR A 15 -3.08 -5.86 12.20
C TYR A 15 -4.40 -5.08 12.16
N SER A 16 -5.47 -5.70 11.68
CA SER A 16 -6.76 -5.01 11.48
C SER A 16 -7.65 -5.02 12.72
N GLY A 17 -7.32 -5.82 13.74
CA GLY A 17 -8.07 -5.88 15.01
C GLY A 17 -7.75 -4.70 15.94
N ALA A 18 -7.59 -4.96 17.23
CA ALA A 18 -7.25 -3.95 18.24
C ALA A 18 -5.78 -3.47 18.12
N TRP A 19 -5.40 -2.91 16.97
CA TRP A 19 -4.03 -2.53 16.65
C TRP A 19 -3.44 -1.49 17.60
N TRP A 20 -4.28 -0.69 18.25
CA TRP A 20 -3.88 0.27 19.29
C TRP A 20 -3.42 -0.40 20.59
N GLU A 21 -3.71 -1.69 20.77
CA GLU A 21 -3.25 -2.50 21.92
C GLU A 21 -1.89 -3.14 21.66
N ASN A 22 -1.31 -2.97 20.46
CA ASN A 22 -0.01 -3.52 20.12
C ASN A 22 1.08 -2.97 21.10
N PRO A 23 1.76 -3.84 21.87
CA PRO A 23 2.82 -3.43 22.78
C PRO A 23 4.02 -2.84 22.03
N ASP A 24 4.48 -1.65 22.43
CA ASP A 24 5.64 -0.98 21.82
C ASP A 24 5.68 -1.05 20.26
N PRO A 25 4.72 -0.39 19.59
CA PRO A 25 4.58 -0.48 18.13
C PRO A 25 5.75 0.16 17.36
N LEU A 26 6.70 0.80 18.05
CA LEU A 26 7.92 1.34 17.45
C LEU A 26 9.02 0.27 17.28
N HIS A 27 8.95 -0.82 18.03
CA HIS A 27 9.98 -1.87 18.04
C HIS A 27 9.35 -3.27 17.87
N VAL A 28 8.39 -3.40 16.94
CA VAL A 28 7.75 -4.68 16.60
C VAL A 28 8.81 -5.69 16.18
N GLY A 29 8.90 -6.81 16.91
CA GLY A 29 9.82 -7.89 16.59
C GLY A 29 9.39 -8.62 15.32
N PHE A 30 10.34 -8.99 14.46
CA PHE A 30 10.04 -9.83 13.30
C PHE A 30 9.84 -11.28 13.73
N PRO A 31 8.99 -12.04 13.02
CA PRO A 31 8.60 -13.37 13.46
C PRO A 31 9.74 -14.39 13.41
N LEU A 32 9.64 -15.34 14.31
CA LEU A 32 10.44 -16.56 14.37
C LEU A 32 9.49 -17.75 14.23
N GLY A 33 9.92 -18.76 13.49
CA GLY A 33 9.24 -20.06 13.39
C GLY A 33 10.13 -21.16 13.96
N GLU A 34 9.70 -21.76 15.06
CA GLU A 34 10.32 -22.97 15.63
C GLU A 34 9.68 -24.18 14.96
N VAL A 35 10.38 -24.84 14.03
CA VAL A 35 9.82 -25.91 13.19
C VAL A 35 10.20 -27.29 13.75
N ASP A 36 9.19 -28.13 13.98
CA ASP A 36 9.31 -29.51 14.43
C ASP A 36 9.62 -30.46 13.24
N GLU A 37 10.14 -31.67 13.53
CA GLU A 37 10.45 -32.68 12.50
C GLU A 37 9.21 -33.14 11.69
N ASP A 38 8.01 -33.02 12.27
CA ASP A 38 6.74 -33.37 11.62
C ASP A 38 6.18 -32.24 10.74
N GLY A 39 6.89 -31.11 10.65
CA GLY A 39 6.51 -29.94 9.87
C GLY A 39 5.52 -29.00 10.55
N ALA A 40 5.07 -29.30 11.77
CA ALA A 40 4.40 -28.31 12.60
C ALA A 40 5.40 -27.23 13.04
N MET A 41 4.89 -26.05 13.42
CA MET A 41 5.75 -25.00 13.94
C MET A 41 5.09 -24.20 15.03
N VAL A 42 5.88 -23.58 15.89
CA VAL A 42 5.43 -22.50 16.77
C VAL A 42 5.90 -21.18 16.20
N LEU A 43 4.96 -20.29 15.88
CA LEU A 43 5.27 -18.90 15.60
C LEU A 43 5.46 -18.13 16.91
N THR A 44 6.50 -17.32 16.95
CA THR A 44 6.83 -16.43 18.07
C THR A 44 7.58 -15.19 17.56
N LYS A 45 8.04 -14.34 18.47
CA LYS A 45 8.91 -13.17 18.20
C LYS A 45 10.08 -13.13 19.18
N PRO A 46 11.17 -12.40 18.88
CA PRO A 46 12.29 -12.24 19.80
C PRO A 46 11.87 -11.63 21.14
N ASP A 47 12.44 -12.14 22.23
CA ASP A 47 12.19 -11.63 23.58
C ASP A 47 12.54 -10.14 23.71
N GLY A 48 11.74 -9.43 24.50
CA GLY A 48 11.95 -8.00 24.79
C GLY A 48 11.61 -7.05 23.65
N THR A 49 11.06 -7.56 22.53
CA THR A 49 10.53 -6.73 21.43
C THR A 49 9.04 -6.43 21.61
N GLY A 50 8.59 -5.35 20.97
CA GLY A 50 7.17 -5.02 20.84
C GLY A 50 6.45 -5.96 19.87
N GLY A 51 5.20 -5.67 19.56
CA GLY A 51 4.33 -6.59 18.83
C GLY A 51 3.56 -7.53 19.74
N MET A 52 2.72 -8.34 19.13
CA MET A 52 1.99 -9.44 19.77
C MET A 52 1.84 -10.58 18.77
N VAL A 53 1.98 -11.82 19.25
CA VAL A 53 1.70 -13.02 18.45
C VAL A 53 0.50 -13.74 19.08
N THR A 54 -0.65 -13.57 18.45
CA THR A 54 -1.93 -14.13 18.87
C THR A 54 -2.56 -14.93 17.76
N PHE A 55 -3.55 -15.77 18.09
CA PHE A 55 -4.37 -16.46 17.10
C PHE A 55 -4.82 -15.53 15.95
N ASP A 56 -5.28 -14.32 16.26
CA ASP A 56 -5.82 -13.40 15.27
C ASP A 56 -4.74 -12.79 14.36
N THR A 57 -3.58 -12.42 14.91
CA THR A 57 -2.46 -11.90 14.10
C THR A 57 -1.92 -12.95 13.13
N VAL A 58 -1.82 -14.21 13.58
CA VAL A 58 -1.38 -15.34 12.75
C VAL A 58 -2.42 -15.68 11.68
N ARG A 59 -3.70 -15.66 12.05
CA ARG A 59 -4.81 -15.91 11.11
C ARG A 59 -4.91 -14.81 10.04
N GLU A 60 -4.72 -13.55 10.41
CA GLU A 60 -4.74 -12.44 9.46
C GLU A 60 -3.59 -12.57 8.45
N GLN A 61 -2.37 -12.84 8.92
CA GLN A 61 -1.24 -13.09 8.03
C GLN A 61 -1.47 -14.32 7.15
N LEU A 62 -2.05 -15.40 7.66
CA LEU A 62 -2.29 -16.64 6.90
C LEU A 62 -3.15 -16.41 5.64
N LEU A 63 -4.02 -15.39 5.67
CA LEU A 63 -4.95 -15.07 4.58
C LEU A 63 -4.54 -13.82 3.80
N TYR A 64 -3.44 -13.17 4.19
CA TYR A 64 -2.94 -11.97 3.53
C TYR A 64 -2.43 -12.31 2.13
N GLU A 65 -2.82 -11.54 1.10
CA GLU A 65 -2.44 -11.78 -0.31
C GLU A 65 -2.81 -13.18 -0.87
N VAL A 66 -3.67 -13.92 -0.18
CA VAL A 66 -4.15 -15.24 -0.62
C VAL A 66 -5.39 -15.09 -1.50
N HIS A 67 -5.28 -15.51 -2.75
CA HIS A 67 -6.43 -15.53 -3.68
C HIS A 67 -7.35 -16.74 -3.47
N ASP A 68 -6.78 -17.96 -3.52
CA ASP A 68 -7.48 -19.23 -3.31
C ASP A 68 -6.79 -20.00 -2.17
N PRO A 69 -7.37 -20.01 -0.95
CA PRO A 69 -6.77 -20.69 0.20
C PRO A 69 -6.64 -22.20 0.04
N SER A 70 -7.44 -22.83 -0.82
CA SER A 70 -7.34 -24.28 -1.09
C SER A 70 -6.26 -24.61 -2.14
N ARG A 71 -5.73 -23.59 -2.82
CA ARG A 71 -4.82 -23.76 -3.95
C ARG A 71 -3.84 -22.59 -4.08
N TYR A 72 -3.15 -22.27 -3.00
CA TYR A 72 -2.19 -21.18 -2.96
C TYR A 72 -0.88 -21.57 -3.66
N LEU A 73 -0.68 -21.06 -4.87
CA LEU A 73 0.44 -21.41 -5.75
C LEU A 73 1.75 -20.83 -5.21
N ASN A 74 2.65 -21.68 -4.72
CA ASN A 74 4.03 -21.33 -4.40
C ASN A 74 4.99 -22.00 -5.39
N PRO A 75 6.24 -21.51 -5.51
CA PRO A 75 7.25 -22.11 -6.38
C PRO A 75 7.51 -23.59 -6.10
N ASP A 76 7.36 -24.09 -4.88
CA ASP A 76 7.75 -25.47 -4.54
C ASP A 76 6.56 -26.37 -4.18
N VAL A 77 5.38 -25.78 -3.96
CA VAL A 77 4.18 -26.50 -3.51
C VAL A 77 2.94 -25.70 -3.87
N VAL A 78 1.83 -26.39 -4.15
CA VAL A 78 0.52 -25.75 -4.14
C VAL A 78 -0.07 -25.94 -2.75
N ALA A 79 0.04 -24.92 -1.91
CA ALA A 79 -0.36 -25.02 -0.51
C ALA A 79 -1.89 -25.00 -0.34
N ASP A 80 -2.39 -25.85 0.53
CA ASP A 80 -3.78 -25.86 0.98
C ASP A 80 -3.83 -25.40 2.44
N PHE A 81 -4.34 -24.19 2.64
CA PHE A 81 -4.50 -23.58 3.95
C PHE A 81 -5.81 -23.98 4.64
N THR A 82 -6.72 -24.68 3.96
CA THR A 82 -8.01 -25.09 4.54
C THR A 82 -7.88 -26.17 5.61
N THR A 83 -6.75 -26.87 5.64
CA THR A 83 -6.43 -27.90 6.63
C THR A 83 -5.60 -27.38 7.80
N VAL A 84 -5.10 -26.14 7.72
CA VAL A 84 -4.25 -25.53 8.74
C VAL A 84 -5.03 -25.33 10.04
N ARG A 85 -4.39 -25.67 11.16
CA ARG A 85 -4.88 -25.45 12.51
C ARG A 85 -3.95 -24.50 13.23
N LEU A 86 -4.55 -23.57 13.96
CA LEU A 86 -3.87 -22.59 14.81
C LEU A 86 -4.30 -22.83 16.25
N ASP A 87 -3.32 -23.11 17.12
CA ASP A 87 -3.54 -23.28 18.55
C ASP A 87 -2.77 -22.18 19.30
N ASP A 88 -3.50 -21.30 19.98
CA ASP A 88 -2.90 -20.24 20.79
C ASP A 88 -2.31 -20.85 22.07
N LEU A 89 -0.99 -20.73 22.24
CA LEU A 89 -0.27 -21.23 23.40
C LEU A 89 -0.07 -20.14 24.46
N GLY A 90 -0.52 -18.91 24.21
CA GLY A 90 -0.24 -17.75 25.03
C GLY A 90 1.21 -17.25 24.89
N ASP A 91 1.51 -16.16 25.61
CA ASP A 91 2.87 -15.59 25.74
C ASP A 91 3.58 -15.38 24.39
N ASP A 92 2.88 -14.79 23.42
CA ASP A 92 3.37 -14.56 22.06
C ASP A 92 3.73 -15.86 21.29
N ARG A 93 3.00 -16.95 21.54
CA ARG A 93 3.24 -18.23 20.87
C ARG A 93 1.95 -18.82 20.29
N VAL A 94 1.99 -19.14 19.00
CA VAL A 94 0.89 -19.83 18.31
C VAL A 94 1.44 -21.02 17.56
N ARG A 95 0.92 -22.22 17.86
CA ARG A 95 1.25 -23.43 17.10
C ARG A 95 0.46 -23.45 15.80
N VAL A 96 1.15 -23.73 14.71
CA VAL A 96 0.59 -23.92 13.37
C VAL A 96 0.85 -25.38 12.97
N SER A 97 -0.21 -26.09 12.59
CA SER A 97 -0.12 -27.50 12.22
C SER A 97 -1.13 -27.89 11.13
N GLY A 98 -0.99 -29.09 10.58
CA GLY A 98 -1.96 -29.63 9.61
C GLY A 98 -1.93 -28.98 8.22
N ALA A 99 -0.90 -28.20 7.91
CA ALA A 99 -0.71 -27.68 6.55
C ALA A 99 -0.54 -28.84 5.56
N THR A 100 -1.26 -28.78 4.45
CA THR A 100 -1.14 -29.77 3.36
C THR A 100 -0.90 -29.05 2.03
N GLY A 101 -0.65 -29.81 0.97
CA GLY A 101 -0.44 -29.23 -0.34
C GLY A 101 -0.33 -30.28 -1.44
N GLY A 102 -0.47 -29.81 -2.67
CA GLY A 102 -0.26 -30.58 -3.89
C GLY A 102 1.15 -30.41 -4.47
N PRO A 103 1.45 -31.10 -5.59
CA PRO A 103 2.73 -30.97 -6.28
C PRO A 103 3.01 -29.53 -6.70
N ALA A 104 4.29 -29.18 -6.85
CA ALA A 104 4.72 -27.88 -7.35
C ALA A 104 4.09 -27.55 -8.72
N PRO A 105 3.77 -26.27 -9.01
CA PRO A 105 3.26 -25.88 -10.33
C PRO A 105 4.26 -26.15 -11.46
N GLU A 106 3.78 -26.41 -12.67
CA GLU A 106 4.63 -26.63 -13.86
C GLU A 106 5.34 -25.36 -14.35
N SER A 107 4.92 -24.19 -13.86
CA SER A 107 5.44 -22.88 -14.23
C SER A 107 5.76 -22.01 -13.02
N TYR A 108 6.77 -21.17 -13.12
CA TYR A 108 6.98 -20.05 -12.20
C TYR A 108 6.18 -18.83 -12.64
N LYS A 109 5.75 -18.00 -11.68
CA LYS A 109 5.24 -16.65 -11.93
C LYS A 109 6.40 -15.67 -11.87
N GLY A 110 6.63 -14.96 -12.96
CA GLY A 110 7.59 -13.86 -13.04
C GLY A 110 6.87 -12.50 -13.08
N LEU A 111 7.62 -11.44 -12.75
CA LEU A 111 7.21 -10.06 -12.92
C LEU A 111 8.28 -9.33 -13.73
N VAL A 112 7.88 -8.61 -14.77
CA VAL A 112 8.76 -7.69 -15.50
C VAL A 112 8.29 -6.27 -15.23
N CYS A 113 9.23 -5.40 -14.86
CA CYS A 113 8.98 -3.98 -14.66
C CYS A 113 9.53 -3.19 -15.85
N THR A 114 8.68 -2.42 -16.54
CA THR A 114 9.09 -1.56 -17.67
C THR A 114 8.74 -0.10 -17.40
N PRO A 115 9.50 0.87 -17.93
CA PRO A 115 9.12 2.28 -17.90
C PRO A 115 7.71 2.51 -18.47
N ALA A 116 6.87 3.27 -17.75
CA ALA A 116 5.47 3.53 -18.09
C ALA A 116 5.13 5.03 -18.12
N GLY A 117 6.12 5.85 -18.50
CA GLY A 117 6.03 7.31 -18.51
C GLY A 117 6.35 7.93 -17.15
N TRP A 118 5.81 9.13 -16.94
CA TRP A 118 6.11 9.98 -15.79
C TRP A 118 4.84 10.52 -15.18
N SER A 119 4.78 10.55 -13.85
CA SER A 119 3.69 11.16 -13.11
C SER A 119 4.11 12.45 -12.41
N SER A 120 3.15 13.35 -12.24
CA SER A 120 3.27 14.52 -11.37
C SER A 120 1.91 14.83 -10.75
N GLU A 121 1.90 15.63 -9.70
CA GLU A 121 0.69 15.99 -8.98
C GLU A 121 0.75 17.40 -8.40
N VAL A 122 -0.42 17.98 -8.19
CA VAL A 122 -0.62 19.15 -7.32
C VAL A 122 -1.65 18.82 -6.26
N ARG A 123 -1.48 19.42 -5.08
CA ARG A 123 -2.48 19.36 -4.02
C ARG A 123 -2.74 20.76 -3.48
N PHE A 124 -4.01 21.11 -3.40
CA PHE A 124 -4.48 22.37 -2.84
C PHE A 124 -5.53 22.05 -1.82
N GLY A 125 -5.41 22.59 -0.62
CA GLY A 125 -6.52 22.56 0.31
C GLY A 125 -7.17 23.91 0.50
N TYR A 126 -8.44 23.81 0.86
CA TYR A 126 -9.39 24.88 0.98
C TYR A 126 -10.20 24.69 2.25
N SER A 127 -10.38 25.78 2.99
CA SER A 127 -11.26 25.85 4.14
C SER A 127 -12.66 26.29 3.73
N TRP A 128 -13.63 25.93 4.58
CA TRP A 128 -14.96 26.49 4.60
C TRP A 128 -14.93 28.04 4.56
N PRO A 129 -15.95 28.70 3.98
CA PRO A 129 -17.08 28.14 3.22
C PRO A 129 -16.66 27.64 1.83
N ASP A 130 -17.51 26.86 1.17
CA ASP A 130 -17.33 26.41 -0.22
C ASP A 130 -16.06 25.57 -0.45
N ALA A 131 -15.58 24.84 0.57
CA ALA A 131 -14.30 24.14 0.57
C ALA A 131 -14.18 23.16 -0.62
N GLU A 132 -15.21 22.34 -0.83
CA GLU A 132 -15.24 21.39 -1.95
C GLU A 132 -15.35 22.11 -3.30
N ALA A 133 -16.24 23.09 -3.40
CA ALA A 133 -16.44 23.84 -4.64
C ALA A 133 -15.17 24.59 -5.08
N LYS A 134 -14.44 25.19 -4.13
CA LYS A 134 -13.15 25.82 -4.35
C LYS A 134 -12.10 24.81 -4.81
N ALA A 135 -12.00 23.64 -4.16
CA ALA A 135 -11.08 22.59 -4.57
C ALA A 135 -11.36 22.13 -6.01
N ARG A 136 -12.62 21.87 -6.35
CA ARG A 136 -13.06 21.52 -7.71
C ARG A 136 -12.70 22.59 -8.73
N ALA A 137 -12.98 23.86 -8.43
CA ALA A 137 -12.65 24.98 -9.31
C ALA A 137 -11.13 25.09 -9.55
N ALA A 138 -10.32 24.86 -8.52
CA ALA A 138 -8.87 24.90 -8.61
C ALA A 138 -8.30 23.78 -9.50
N LEU A 139 -8.72 22.53 -9.29
CA LEU A 139 -8.25 21.40 -10.12
C LEU A 139 -8.71 21.54 -11.58
N ALA A 140 -9.96 21.97 -11.79
CA ALA A 140 -10.48 22.27 -13.13
C ALA A 140 -9.68 23.38 -13.83
N PHE A 141 -9.24 24.41 -13.10
CA PHE A 141 -8.38 25.46 -13.66
C PHE A 141 -7.05 24.89 -14.15
N VAL A 142 -6.36 24.07 -13.36
CA VAL A 142 -5.06 23.47 -13.75
C VAL A 142 -5.22 22.62 -15.00
N ARG A 143 -6.23 21.75 -15.03
CA ARG A 143 -6.52 20.89 -16.18
C ARG A 143 -6.83 21.70 -17.44
N ARG A 144 -7.78 22.64 -17.37
CA ARG A 144 -8.16 23.48 -18.52
C ARG A 144 -7.00 24.31 -19.04
N ARG A 145 -6.12 24.80 -18.15
CA ARG A 145 -4.92 25.53 -18.56
C ARG A 145 -3.94 24.63 -19.31
N ALA A 146 -3.72 23.40 -18.86
CA ALA A 146 -2.88 22.43 -19.55
C ALA A 146 -3.45 22.07 -20.93
N GLU A 147 -4.77 21.81 -21.00
CA GLU A 147 -5.48 21.53 -22.25
C GLU A 147 -5.40 22.71 -23.23
N ALA A 148 -5.64 23.95 -22.77
CA ALA A 148 -5.54 25.16 -23.59
C ALA A 148 -4.10 25.44 -24.08
N ALA A 149 -3.09 25.00 -23.32
CA ALA A 149 -1.68 25.08 -23.72
C ALA A 149 -1.24 23.91 -24.63
N GLY A 150 -2.13 22.97 -24.94
CA GLY A 150 -1.81 21.81 -25.78
C GLY A 150 -0.86 20.81 -25.12
N VAL A 151 -0.82 20.74 -23.78
CA VAL A 151 0.05 19.79 -23.07
C VAL A 151 -0.49 18.37 -23.27
N ALA A 152 0.36 17.48 -23.80
CA ALA A 152 0.00 16.09 -24.08
C ALA A 152 0.01 15.24 -22.80
N VAL A 153 -1.11 15.27 -22.07
CA VAL A 153 -1.32 14.43 -20.89
C VAL A 153 -2.09 13.17 -21.30
N ASP A 154 -1.59 12.00 -20.90
CA ASP A 154 -2.18 10.71 -21.23
C ASP A 154 -3.36 10.38 -20.29
N GLU A 155 -3.27 10.80 -19.03
CA GLU A 155 -4.22 10.42 -17.99
C GLU A 155 -4.26 11.47 -16.86
N TRP A 156 -5.46 11.67 -16.30
CA TRP A 156 -5.71 12.52 -15.14
C TRP A 156 -6.37 11.70 -14.04
N HIS A 157 -5.97 11.94 -12.79
CA HIS A 157 -6.59 11.37 -11.60
C HIS A 157 -6.92 12.47 -10.60
N GLU A 158 -8.17 12.53 -10.16
CA GLU A 158 -8.71 13.60 -9.32
C GLU A 158 -9.28 13.01 -8.03
N GLU A 159 -8.86 13.54 -6.88
CA GLU A 159 -9.26 13.07 -5.56
C GLU A 159 -9.52 14.25 -4.61
N TYR A 160 -10.38 14.01 -3.62
CA TYR A 160 -10.73 14.96 -2.58
C TYR A 160 -10.70 14.26 -1.22
N PHE A 161 -9.88 14.74 -0.29
CA PHE A 161 -9.75 14.17 1.05
C PHE A 161 -9.50 15.25 2.10
N GLY A 162 -9.85 14.99 3.35
CA GLY A 162 -9.70 15.95 4.45
C GLY A 162 -10.55 15.57 5.66
N LEU A 163 -10.02 15.83 6.85
CA LEU A 163 -10.71 15.61 8.14
C LEU A 163 -10.63 16.92 8.95
N ASN A 164 -9.41 17.31 9.29
CA ASN A 164 -9.06 18.55 9.99
C ASN A 164 -7.62 19.04 9.68
N ALA A 165 -7.13 18.77 8.48
CA ALA A 165 -5.85 19.19 7.92
C ALA A 165 -5.48 20.67 8.16
N TYR A 166 -6.46 21.55 8.31
CA TYR A 166 -6.27 22.97 8.64
C TYR A 166 -6.79 23.33 10.02
N GLY A 167 -8.02 22.95 10.32
CA GLY A 167 -8.67 23.40 11.56
C GLY A 167 -8.18 22.65 12.80
N GLY A 168 -7.53 21.48 12.66
CA GLY A 168 -7.12 20.66 13.81
C GLY A 168 -8.29 20.42 14.77
N ASP A 169 -8.08 20.72 16.05
CA ASP A 169 -9.09 20.59 17.09
C ASP A 169 -10.22 21.64 17.01
N THR A 170 -10.08 22.66 16.16
CA THR A 170 -11.13 23.69 15.96
C THR A 170 -12.23 23.24 15.00
N VAL A 171 -12.02 22.12 14.30
CA VAL A 171 -13.05 21.54 13.44
C VAL A 171 -14.09 20.85 14.31
N ASP A 172 -15.35 21.30 14.23
CA ASP A 172 -16.46 20.59 14.85
C ASP A 172 -16.78 19.31 14.05
N LEU A 173 -16.18 18.20 14.48
CA LEU A 173 -16.42 16.89 13.90
C LEU A 173 -17.78 16.31 14.29
N SER A 174 -18.48 16.86 15.28
CA SER A 174 -19.81 16.38 15.67
C SER A 174 -20.86 16.66 14.60
N ALA A 175 -20.68 17.73 13.82
CA ALA A 175 -21.53 18.05 12.69
C ALA A 175 -21.53 16.95 11.61
N ARG A 176 -20.43 16.18 11.45
CA ARG A 176 -20.30 15.06 10.49
C ARG A 176 -21.32 13.95 10.64
N ALA A 177 -21.82 13.73 11.86
CA ALA A 177 -22.82 12.70 12.08
C ALA A 177 -24.17 13.02 11.40
N SER A 178 -24.42 14.28 11.04
CA SER A 178 -25.71 14.72 10.49
C SER A 178 -25.84 14.57 8.96
N GLY A 179 -24.75 14.30 8.23
CA GLY A 179 -24.77 14.06 6.77
C GLY A 179 -25.05 15.27 5.86
N ASP A 180 -25.65 16.35 6.39
CA ASP A 180 -26.13 17.51 5.62
C ASP A 180 -25.24 18.76 5.74
N HIS A 181 -23.98 18.62 6.18
CA HIS A 181 -23.07 19.75 6.33
C HIS A 181 -21.97 19.75 5.28
N GLU A 182 -21.61 20.94 4.82
CA GLU A 182 -20.44 21.12 3.98
C GLU A 182 -19.17 20.71 4.73
N PRO A 183 -18.23 19.97 4.11
CA PRO A 183 -16.94 19.69 4.73
C PRO A 183 -16.24 20.98 5.18
N PRO A 184 -15.72 21.04 6.42
CA PRO A 184 -15.03 22.22 6.95
C PRO A 184 -13.74 22.54 6.17
N GLU A 185 -13.25 21.55 5.44
CA GLU A 185 -12.04 21.61 4.64
C GLU A 185 -12.00 20.47 3.62
N VAL A 186 -11.31 20.72 2.50
CA VAL A 186 -11.06 19.73 1.45
C VAL A 186 -9.66 19.96 0.90
N ILE A 187 -8.85 18.91 0.81
CA ILE A 187 -7.64 18.84 -0.01
C ILE A 187 -8.01 18.19 -1.33
N GLY A 188 -7.97 18.96 -2.42
CA GLY A 188 -8.03 18.46 -3.77
C GLY A 188 -6.64 18.02 -4.25
N ARG A 189 -6.53 16.81 -4.80
CA ARG A 189 -5.35 16.29 -5.49
C ARG A 189 -5.69 16.09 -6.96
N LEU A 190 -4.87 16.67 -7.84
CA LEU A 190 -4.86 16.34 -9.26
C LEU A 190 -3.50 15.75 -9.59
N ALA A 191 -3.50 14.49 -9.98
CA ALA A 191 -2.34 13.80 -10.54
C ALA A 191 -2.53 13.59 -12.04
N TRP A 192 -1.42 13.50 -12.75
CA TRP A 192 -1.43 13.22 -14.18
C TRP A 192 -0.24 12.37 -14.59
N ARG A 193 -0.40 11.69 -15.72
CA ARG A 193 0.64 10.89 -16.39
C ARG A 193 0.90 11.43 -17.79
N ALA A 194 2.18 11.47 -18.17
CA ALA A 194 2.60 11.76 -19.54
C ALA A 194 3.77 10.84 -19.93
N ALA A 195 3.91 10.55 -21.22
CA ALA A 195 5.04 9.78 -21.74
C ALA A 195 6.40 10.45 -21.48
N ASP A 196 6.46 11.78 -21.58
CA ASP A 196 7.67 12.58 -21.44
C ASP A 196 7.79 13.27 -20.06
N ARG A 197 9.02 13.33 -19.55
CA ARG A 197 9.33 13.90 -18.24
C ARG A 197 9.10 15.41 -18.22
N GLU A 198 9.50 16.14 -19.24
CA GLU A 198 9.37 17.60 -19.29
C GLU A 198 7.90 18.00 -19.41
N VAL A 199 7.12 17.24 -20.20
CA VAL A 199 5.66 17.38 -20.29
C VAL A 199 5.02 17.17 -18.92
N ALA A 200 5.35 16.08 -18.21
CA ALA A 200 4.85 15.83 -16.86
C ALA A 200 5.20 16.98 -15.89
N ALA A 201 6.41 17.55 -16.00
CA ALA A 201 6.85 18.67 -15.16
C ALA A 201 6.17 20.01 -15.49
N SER A 202 5.61 20.16 -16.69
CA SER A 202 5.14 21.45 -17.19
C SER A 202 3.83 21.92 -16.56
N VAL A 203 2.90 21.00 -16.29
CA VAL A 203 1.54 21.29 -15.81
C VAL A 203 1.58 22.00 -14.44
N ALA A 204 2.40 21.51 -13.51
CA ALA A 204 2.52 22.07 -12.16
C ALA A 204 2.97 23.55 -12.17
N LYS A 205 3.81 23.95 -13.13
CA LYS A 205 4.29 25.34 -13.26
C LYS A 205 3.14 26.32 -13.49
N GLY A 206 2.09 25.88 -14.19
CA GLY A 206 0.89 26.68 -14.44
C GLY A 206 -0.01 26.87 -13.23
N ALA A 207 0.16 26.06 -12.18
CA ALA A 207 -0.72 26.06 -11.02
C ALA A 207 -0.38 27.15 -10.00
N GLY A 208 0.85 27.69 -10.00
CA GLY A 208 1.28 28.74 -9.06
C GLY A 208 0.45 30.03 -9.13
N VAL A 209 -0.18 30.32 -10.27
CA VAL A 209 -1.07 31.48 -10.45
C VAL A 209 -2.31 31.41 -9.55
N LEU A 210 -2.74 30.19 -9.15
CA LEU A 210 -3.89 30.00 -8.27
C LEU A 210 -3.70 30.66 -6.90
N GLY A 211 -2.47 30.88 -6.45
CA GLY A 211 -2.19 31.50 -5.15
C GLY A 211 -2.77 32.90 -5.00
N LEU A 212 -2.83 33.68 -6.08
CA LEU A 212 -3.34 35.06 -6.07
C LEU A 212 -4.45 35.31 -7.11
N SER A 213 -4.80 34.32 -7.92
CA SER A 213 -5.84 34.43 -8.95
C SER A 213 -6.83 33.27 -8.94
N GLY A 214 -6.70 32.34 -7.98
CA GLY A 214 -7.60 31.21 -7.81
C GLY A 214 -8.68 31.46 -6.75
N PRO A 215 -9.45 30.41 -6.39
CA PRO A 215 -10.39 30.47 -5.29
C PRO A 215 -9.71 30.90 -3.97
N PRO A 216 -10.40 31.64 -3.08
CA PRO A 216 -9.80 32.15 -1.85
C PRO A 216 -9.48 31.01 -0.88
N THR A 217 -8.64 31.31 0.12
CA THR A 217 -8.19 30.38 1.17
C THR A 217 -7.35 29.17 0.68
N ILE A 218 -6.73 29.29 -0.50
CA ILE A 218 -5.82 28.29 -1.05
C ILE A 218 -4.57 28.12 -0.18
N THR A 219 -4.23 26.87 0.13
CA THR A 219 -2.93 26.51 0.70
C THR A 219 -2.35 25.33 -0.08
N GLY A 220 -1.10 25.46 -0.55
CA GLY A 220 -0.40 24.35 -1.19
C GLY A 220 -0.03 23.27 -0.16
N THR A 221 -0.34 22.00 -0.45
CA THR A 221 -0.01 20.86 0.42
C THR A 221 0.88 19.85 -0.32
N GLY A 222 1.83 19.24 0.38
CA GLY A 222 2.67 18.17 -0.20
C GLY A 222 3.63 18.59 -1.33
N ARG A 223 3.91 17.66 -2.26
CA ARG A 223 4.95 17.74 -3.32
C ARG A 223 4.73 18.80 -4.40
N ALA A 224 3.73 19.67 -4.26
CA ALA A 224 3.50 20.77 -5.20
C ALA A 224 4.71 21.69 -5.40
N ARG A 225 5.72 21.63 -4.51
CA ARG A 225 6.88 22.54 -4.47
C ARG A 225 8.17 22.02 -5.08
N ASP A 226 8.42 20.71 -5.15
CA ASP A 226 9.63 20.21 -5.83
C ASP A 226 9.38 19.97 -7.33
N GLY A 227 8.13 19.73 -7.74
CA GLY A 227 7.69 19.70 -9.14
C GLY A 227 8.43 18.66 -9.99
N ARG A 228 9.07 17.68 -9.34
CA ARG A 228 9.88 16.66 -10.00
C ARG A 228 8.98 15.49 -10.39
N PRO A 229 8.83 15.21 -11.69
CA PRO A 229 8.10 14.03 -12.11
C PRO A 229 8.77 12.77 -11.58
N THR A 230 7.95 11.79 -11.24
CA THR A 230 8.39 10.45 -10.84
C THR A 230 8.22 9.51 -12.03
N GLN A 231 9.24 8.72 -12.34
CA GLN A 231 9.11 7.71 -13.39
C GLN A 231 8.16 6.62 -12.90
N LEU A 232 7.14 6.32 -13.68
CA LEU A 232 6.26 5.20 -13.42
C LEU A 232 6.85 3.93 -14.01
N LEU A 233 6.60 2.81 -13.35
CA LEU A 233 6.90 1.47 -13.86
C LEU A 233 5.57 0.73 -14.02
N ALA A 234 5.38 0.13 -15.19
CA ALA A 234 4.36 -0.90 -15.38
C ALA A 234 4.93 -2.23 -14.88
N VAL A 235 4.09 -3.03 -14.23
CA VAL A 235 4.44 -4.36 -13.76
C VAL A 235 3.58 -5.36 -14.53
N GLU A 236 4.20 -6.19 -15.35
CA GLU A 236 3.53 -7.21 -16.14
C GLU A 236 3.84 -8.59 -15.57
N PRO A 237 2.82 -9.33 -15.08
CA PRO A 237 3.00 -10.71 -14.66
C PRO A 237 2.99 -11.65 -15.87
N PHE A 238 3.85 -12.67 -15.82
CA PHE A 238 3.87 -13.73 -16.82
C PHE A 238 4.20 -15.08 -16.17
N PHE A 239 3.90 -16.17 -16.87
CA PHE A 239 4.32 -17.51 -16.49
C PHE A 239 5.48 -17.96 -17.36
N VAL A 240 6.44 -18.66 -16.77
CA VAL A 240 7.55 -19.30 -17.47
C VAL A 240 7.61 -20.77 -17.07
N GLU A 241 7.82 -21.65 -18.05
CA GLU A 241 7.98 -23.07 -17.80
C GLU A 241 9.17 -23.33 -16.88
N ARG A 242 8.94 -24.12 -15.83
CA ARG A 242 9.94 -24.42 -14.81
C ARG A 242 11.23 -24.99 -15.41
N GLY A 243 11.11 -25.95 -16.34
CA GLY A 243 12.25 -26.61 -16.95
C GLY A 243 13.19 -25.66 -17.71
N SER A 244 12.66 -24.55 -18.24
CA SER A 244 13.47 -23.53 -18.92
C SER A 244 14.31 -22.69 -17.95
N VAL A 245 13.84 -22.51 -16.71
CA VAL A 245 14.55 -21.78 -15.65
C VAL A 245 15.53 -22.71 -14.95
N ASP A 246 15.06 -23.87 -14.48
CA ASP A 246 15.83 -24.81 -13.68
C ASP A 246 17.07 -25.33 -14.42
N ALA A 247 16.98 -25.53 -15.74
CA ALA A 247 18.13 -25.92 -16.56
C ALA A 247 19.30 -24.91 -16.51
N GLY A 248 19.03 -23.66 -16.14
CA GLY A 248 20.02 -22.59 -15.97
C GLY A 248 20.52 -22.41 -14.53
N VAL A 249 19.90 -23.05 -13.54
CA VAL A 249 20.24 -22.87 -12.13
C VAL A 249 21.40 -23.80 -11.76
N ARG A 250 22.42 -23.25 -11.09
CA ARG A 250 23.52 -24.01 -10.48
C ARG A 250 23.57 -23.68 -9.00
N VAL A 251 23.54 -24.71 -8.16
CA VAL A 251 23.64 -24.58 -6.70
C VAL A 251 24.94 -25.22 -6.26
N ASP A 252 25.87 -24.40 -5.79
CA ASP A 252 27.12 -24.86 -5.19
C ASP A 252 26.97 -24.84 -3.66
N VAL A 253 26.92 -26.02 -3.04
CA VAL A 253 26.89 -26.13 -1.56
C VAL A 253 28.32 -26.19 -1.05
N ALA A 254 28.78 -25.11 -0.43
CA ALA A 254 30.05 -25.10 0.28
C ALA A 254 29.89 -25.84 1.62
N VAL A 255 30.67 -26.91 1.81
CA VAL A 255 30.81 -27.54 3.13
C VAL A 255 31.78 -26.69 3.93
N LEU A 256 31.27 -26.03 4.98
CA LEU A 256 32.05 -25.28 5.97
C LEU A 256 32.67 -26.22 7.01
#